data_AF-A0A1W6MU90-F1
#
_entry.id   AF-A0A1W6MU90-F1
#
_cell.length_a   1.000
_cell.length_b   1.000
_cell.length_c   1.000
_cell.angle_alpha   90.00
_cell.angle_beta   90.00
_cell.angle_gamma   90.00
#
_symmetry.space_group_name_H-M   'P 1'
#
loop_
_entity.id
_entity.type
_entity.pdbx_description
1 polymer ?
#
loop_
_entity_poly.entity_id
_entity_poly.type
_entity_poly.pdbx_seq_one_letter_code
_entity_poly.pdbx_strand_id
1 'polypeptide(L)'
;MGRDNRFFVMSSDLTGRVALDVGGRRAISEYDGLVDRIERLCGREAATLFAEPVLPRGGAEPATAISWYGPFEGRPTTLDAIDAVAKKPTVDRLTQRLNALAPALGDPEFAPMLAAALAVDSIKDVLAVGGEPLIVNWGLLPQDAAQQPARRLAHFSDTLGRYAPALIPLVAQTLGLAPPPPTAAPPPPSPPPPPFAPPRRAAPTAPRGLPPPGWRTPLVAAAIAGAVLLVLLLPGVLRYPDLGDRAARDAFETERLRKSNDSLEAQLKALRKAQEERSCRADGMLQVPGLPPGESSQQPPQMDVLPRPPEKVPLPQRSGEAPSAANLAEMLEKATVFVFVITKDGWSSGSGFFINDRQVVTNRHVVENAADPSIIFLASKSFGGVRRASVVAETPPRVKNAGPQPDYAVLELAEPIPGAVALKLGATPPKLSTAYIAGYPGFLVETDAAFSKFLRELRDALKAGDDDRALAARRFDVPSADLRYGRINNTMSSGAGETPVIVHDMQVAHGNSGGPLVDACGRLGGVNTLFFADEHQVGNVALDVTSLKTFLTDKRIGFAGDDTPCASAPPASAAR
;
A
#
# COMPACT_ATOMS: atom_id res chain seq x y z
N MET A 1 -16.80 -15.01 14.47
CA MET A 1 -15.41 -14.75 14.04
C MET A 1 -14.64 -14.15 15.19
N GLY A 2 -13.47 -14.71 15.56
CA GLY A 2 -12.66 -14.21 16.67
C GLY A 2 -12.10 -12.82 16.40
N ARG A 3 -11.68 -12.10 17.45
CA ARG A 3 -10.97 -10.81 17.37
C ARG A 3 -9.57 -10.91 16.75
N ASP A 4 -9.22 -12.06 16.18
CA ASP A 4 -7.86 -12.41 15.73
C ASP A 4 -7.52 -11.96 14.30
N ASN A 5 -8.51 -11.58 13.48
CA ASN A 5 -8.25 -11.10 12.13
C ASN A 5 -8.29 -9.57 12.10
N ARG A 6 -7.11 -8.94 12.09
CA ARG A 6 -6.93 -7.49 11.96
C ARG A 6 -6.13 -7.20 10.69
N PHE A 7 -6.77 -6.57 9.72
CA PHE A 7 -6.14 -6.17 8.47
C PHE A 7 -5.71 -4.72 8.55
N PHE A 8 -4.49 -4.44 8.09
CA PHE A 8 -4.03 -3.08 7.95
C PHE A 8 -4.91 -2.32 6.95
N VAL A 9 -5.42 -1.16 7.35
CA VAL A 9 -6.28 -0.31 6.53
C VAL A 9 -5.46 0.85 5.97
N MET A 10 -4.87 1.66 6.85
CA MET A 10 -4.04 2.79 6.46
C MET A 10 -3.21 3.33 7.62
N SER A 11 -2.23 4.16 7.31
CA SER A 11 -1.55 5.02 8.27
C SER A 11 -1.97 6.47 8.05
N SER A 12 -2.00 7.24 9.13
CA SER A 12 -2.42 8.64 9.14
C SER A 12 -1.42 9.50 9.90
N ASP A 13 -1.06 10.64 9.32
CA ASP A 13 -0.27 11.68 9.99
C ASP A 13 -1.13 12.37 11.06
N LEU A 14 -0.54 12.67 12.22
CA LEU A 14 -1.19 13.36 13.33
C LEU A 14 -0.90 14.86 13.33
N THR A 15 -0.05 15.35 12.45
CA THR A 15 0.27 16.78 12.31
C THR A 15 -0.98 17.61 12.03
N GLY A 16 -1.22 18.63 12.84
CA GLY A 16 -2.36 19.55 12.69
C GLY A 16 -3.71 19.01 13.17
N ARG A 17 -3.75 17.78 13.72
CA ARG A 17 -4.95 17.15 14.27
C ARG A 17 -4.96 17.21 15.78
N VAL A 18 -6.15 17.40 16.35
CA VAL A 18 -6.37 17.44 17.80
C VAL A 18 -7.10 16.17 18.22
N ALA A 19 -6.45 15.37 19.06
CA ALA A 19 -7.09 14.24 19.71
C ALA A 19 -8.03 14.71 20.82
N LEU A 20 -9.26 14.19 20.84
CA LEU A 20 -10.25 14.54 21.85
C LEU A 20 -10.02 13.77 23.14
N ASP A 21 -10.03 14.49 24.27
CA ASP A 21 -9.93 13.93 25.61
C ASP A 21 -11.31 13.86 26.29
N VAL A 22 -11.59 12.72 26.93
CA VAL A 22 -12.78 12.47 27.73
C VAL A 22 -12.35 11.96 29.10
N GLY A 23 -12.65 12.72 30.16
CA GLY A 23 -12.24 12.36 31.52
C GLY A 23 -10.72 12.25 31.70
N GLY A 24 -9.94 13.07 30.97
CA GLY A 24 -8.47 13.08 31.03
C GLY A 24 -7.78 11.97 30.24
N ARG A 25 -8.53 11.19 29.45
CA ARG A 25 -8.00 10.13 28.58
C ARG A 25 -8.35 10.42 27.13
N ARG A 26 -7.40 10.19 26.22
CA ARG A 26 -7.62 10.34 24.78
C ARG A 26 -8.62 9.30 24.30
N ALA A 27 -9.64 9.71 23.57
CA ALA A 27 -10.66 8.80 23.04
C ALA A 27 -10.01 7.67 22.22
N ILE A 28 -9.03 8.00 21.37
CA ILE A 28 -8.27 7.04 20.54
C ILE A 28 -7.50 5.98 21.35
N SER A 29 -7.22 6.21 22.63
CA SER A 29 -6.51 5.24 23.48
C SER A 29 -7.46 4.25 24.16
N GLU A 30 -8.77 4.47 24.08
CA GLU A 30 -9.80 3.69 24.78
C GLU A 30 -10.59 2.76 23.83
N TYR A 31 -9.94 2.30 22.75
CA TYR A 31 -10.59 1.50 21.71
C TYR A 31 -11.27 0.23 22.24
N ASP A 32 -10.57 -0.59 23.04
CA ASP A 32 -11.13 -1.84 23.57
C ASP A 32 -12.38 -1.59 24.42
N GLY A 33 -12.33 -0.57 25.28
CA GLY A 33 -13.46 -0.16 26.12
C GLY A 33 -14.63 0.39 25.31
N LEU A 34 -14.34 1.17 24.27
CA LEU A 34 -15.33 1.73 23.35
C LEU A 34 -16.09 0.61 22.60
N VAL A 35 -15.36 -0.27 21.91
CA VAL A 35 -15.94 -1.34 21.09
C VAL A 35 -16.70 -2.35 21.96
N ASP A 36 -16.16 -2.75 23.11
CA ASP A 36 -16.83 -3.65 24.04
C ASP A 36 -18.16 -3.07 24.55
N ARG A 37 -18.20 -1.76 24.84
CA ARG A 37 -19.41 -1.11 25.32
C ARG A 37 -20.45 -0.91 24.21
N ILE A 38 -20.02 -0.58 23.00
CA ILE A 38 -20.90 -0.51 21.82
C ILE A 38 -21.46 -1.90 21.50
N GLU A 39 -20.65 -2.96 21.51
CA GLU A 39 -21.11 -4.32 21.24
C GLU A 39 -22.21 -4.75 22.23
N ARG A 40 -22.05 -4.42 23.52
CA ARG A 40 -23.05 -4.72 24.56
C ARG A 40 -24.36 -3.92 24.43
N LEU A 41 -24.28 -2.64 24.07
CA LEU A 41 -25.45 -1.74 24.06
C LEU A 41 -26.17 -1.66 22.71
N CYS A 42 -25.41 -1.79 21.61
CA CYS A 42 -25.85 -1.50 20.24
C CYS A 42 -25.70 -2.71 19.31
N GLY A 43 -25.10 -3.80 19.80
CA GLY A 43 -24.86 -5.01 19.04
C GLY A 43 -23.54 -4.97 18.26
N ARG A 44 -23.14 -6.17 17.83
CA ARG A 44 -21.83 -6.44 17.24
C ARG A 44 -21.60 -5.69 15.92
N GLU A 45 -22.62 -5.55 15.08
CA GLU A 45 -22.46 -4.86 13.79
C GLU A 45 -22.12 -3.38 13.97
N ALA A 46 -22.72 -2.70 14.96
CA ALA A 46 -22.41 -1.31 15.27
C ALA A 46 -20.96 -1.14 15.77
N ALA A 47 -20.46 -2.12 16.55
CA ALA A 47 -19.10 -2.11 17.07
C ALA A 47 -18.03 -2.22 15.96
N THR A 48 -18.34 -2.92 14.86
CA THR A 48 -17.43 -3.05 13.70
C THR A 48 -17.25 -1.77 12.88
N LEU A 49 -17.94 -0.68 13.22
CA LEU A 49 -17.75 0.61 12.54
C LEU A 49 -16.39 1.24 12.81
N PHE A 50 -15.74 0.96 13.94
CA PHE A 50 -14.55 1.67 14.36
C PHE A 50 -13.29 0.84 14.08
N ALA A 51 -12.33 1.42 13.36
CA ALA A 51 -11.01 0.80 13.17
C ALA A 51 -10.17 0.89 14.45
N GLU A 52 -9.35 -0.11 14.71
CA GLU A 52 -8.41 -0.12 15.83
C GLU A 52 -7.23 0.84 15.58
N PRO A 53 -6.99 1.81 16.46
CA PRO A 53 -5.82 2.68 16.43
C PRO A 53 -4.60 1.99 17.07
N VAL A 54 -3.50 1.93 16.33
CA VAL A 54 -2.20 1.47 16.82
C VAL A 54 -1.20 2.63 16.71
N LEU A 55 -0.77 3.13 17.86
CA LEU A 55 0.26 4.17 17.96
C LEU A 55 1.66 3.52 18.02
N PRO A 56 2.68 4.12 17.38
CA PRO A 56 4.07 3.68 17.50
C PRO A 56 4.50 3.64 18.98
N ARG A 57 5.10 2.53 19.43
CA ARG A 57 5.61 2.41 20.81
C ARG A 57 7.07 2.88 20.89
N GLY A 58 7.35 3.78 21.83
CA GLY A 58 8.71 4.06 22.32
C GLY A 58 9.28 5.41 21.86
N GLY A 59 9.13 6.44 22.69
CA GLY A 59 9.80 7.73 22.55
C GLY A 59 9.20 8.77 23.49
N ALA A 60 10.02 9.70 24.00
CA ALA A 60 9.55 10.83 24.81
C ALA A 60 8.83 11.92 23.99
N GLU A 61 8.74 11.73 22.67
CA GLU A 61 8.10 12.66 21.73
C GLU A 61 6.66 12.24 21.38
N PRO A 62 5.77 13.21 21.08
CA PRO A 62 4.40 12.91 20.66
C PRO A 62 4.41 12.07 19.36
N ALA A 63 3.58 11.03 19.32
CA ALA A 63 3.40 10.20 18.13
C ALA A 63 3.05 11.07 16.92
N THR A 64 3.79 10.93 15.83
CA THR A 64 3.60 11.68 14.58
C THR A 64 2.66 10.97 13.60
N ALA A 65 2.43 9.66 13.79
CA ALA A 65 1.55 8.88 12.94
C ALA A 65 0.75 7.84 13.75
N ILE A 66 -0.37 7.40 13.19
CA ILE A 66 -1.24 6.35 13.73
C ILE A 66 -1.58 5.35 12.63
N SER A 67 -1.53 4.06 12.95
CA SER A 67 -1.92 2.98 12.03
C SER A 67 -3.31 2.48 12.39
N TRP A 68 -4.17 2.27 11.40
CA TRP A 68 -5.56 1.84 11.58
C TRP A 68 -5.74 0.40 11.08
N TYR A 69 -6.36 -0.44 11.88
CA TYR A 69 -6.66 -1.84 11.56
C TYR A 69 -8.16 -2.10 11.60
N GLY A 70 -8.65 -2.95 10.70
CA GLY A 70 -10.08 -3.26 10.60
C GLY A 70 -10.34 -4.77 10.53
N PRO A 71 -11.57 -5.22 10.81
CA PRO A 71 -11.95 -6.63 10.75
C PRO A 71 -12.26 -7.13 9.34
N PHE A 72 -12.25 -6.25 8.33
CA PHE A 72 -12.68 -6.55 6.97
C PHE A 72 -11.49 -6.69 6.02
N GLU A 73 -11.53 -7.70 5.14
CA GLU A 73 -10.57 -7.87 4.04
C GLU A 73 -11.01 -7.06 2.81
N GLY A 74 -10.04 -6.45 2.13
CA GLY A 74 -10.26 -5.74 0.88
C GLY A 74 -9.50 -4.42 0.79
N ARG A 75 -9.43 -3.85 -0.40
CA ARG A 75 -8.78 -2.55 -0.62
C ARG A 75 -9.65 -1.42 -0.02
N PRO A 76 -9.14 -0.63 0.94
CA PRO A 76 -9.87 0.52 1.47
C PRO A 76 -10.09 1.56 0.38
N THR A 77 -11.34 2.00 0.22
CA THR A 77 -11.71 3.00 -0.78
C THR A 77 -12.60 4.05 -0.12
N THR A 78 -12.35 5.32 -0.37
CA THR A 78 -13.18 6.41 0.17
C THR A 78 -14.56 6.38 -0.51
N LEU A 79 -15.60 6.76 0.24
CA LEU A 79 -16.97 6.71 -0.29
C LEU A 79 -17.22 7.62 -1.50
N ASP A 80 -16.40 8.64 -1.76
CA ASP A 80 -16.47 9.52 -2.93
C ASP A 80 -15.82 8.92 -4.19
N ALA A 81 -14.92 7.95 -4.03
CA ALA A 81 -14.27 7.25 -5.14
C ALA A 81 -15.11 6.06 -5.69
N ILE A 82 -16.25 5.76 -5.07
CA ILE A 82 -17.15 4.67 -5.46
C ILE A 82 -18.31 5.24 -6.28
N ASP A 83 -18.62 4.60 -7.41
CA ASP A 83 -19.80 4.94 -8.22
C ASP A 83 -21.09 4.95 -7.38
N ALA A 84 -22.02 5.86 -7.70
CA ALA A 84 -23.24 6.08 -6.92
C ALA A 84 -24.09 4.81 -6.75
N VAL A 85 -24.12 3.91 -7.74
CA VAL A 85 -24.88 2.66 -7.67
C VAL A 85 -24.19 1.64 -6.76
N ALA A 86 -22.87 1.49 -6.90
CA ALA A 86 -22.08 0.56 -6.09
C ALA A 86 -21.90 1.03 -4.63
N LYS A 87 -21.98 2.34 -4.39
CA LYS A 87 -21.89 2.97 -3.07
C LYS A 87 -23.11 2.72 -2.19
N LYS A 88 -24.29 2.57 -2.81
CA LYS A 88 -25.58 2.52 -2.10
C LYS A 88 -25.64 1.45 -0.99
N PRO A 89 -25.25 0.18 -1.22
CA PRO A 89 -25.29 -0.84 -0.16
C PRO A 89 -24.40 -0.51 1.04
N THR A 90 -23.21 0.05 0.80
CA THR A 90 -22.27 0.43 1.86
C THR A 90 -22.80 1.61 2.68
N VAL A 91 -23.40 2.60 2.02
CA VAL A 91 -24.04 3.75 2.70
C VAL A 91 -25.26 3.31 3.49
N ASP A 92 -26.10 2.43 2.94
CA ASP A 92 -27.28 1.91 3.64
C ASP A 92 -26.85 1.15 4.93
N ARG A 93 -25.77 0.36 4.87
CA ARG A 93 -25.15 -0.29 6.06
C ARG A 93 -24.55 0.72 7.04
N LEU A 94 -23.88 1.76 6.55
CA LEU A 94 -23.31 2.82 7.38
C LEU A 94 -24.42 3.52 8.17
N THR A 95 -25.49 3.93 7.48
CA THR A 95 -26.67 4.55 8.08
C THR A 95 -27.32 3.63 9.11
N GLN A 96 -27.49 2.34 8.79
CA GLN A 96 -28.05 1.36 9.74
C GLN A 96 -27.20 1.25 11.01
N ARG A 97 -25.88 1.05 10.87
CA ARG A 97 -24.96 0.85 12.01
C ARG A 97 -24.80 2.12 12.83
N LEU A 98 -24.78 3.30 12.21
CA LEU A 98 -24.74 4.58 12.93
C LEU A 98 -26.02 4.78 13.73
N ASN A 99 -27.20 4.58 13.13
CA ASN A 99 -28.47 4.74 13.85
C ASN A 99 -28.60 3.75 15.03
N ALA A 100 -27.98 2.56 14.93
CA ALA A 100 -27.93 1.60 16.03
C ALA A 100 -27.15 2.12 17.26
N LEU A 101 -26.34 3.18 17.14
CA LEU A 101 -25.59 3.80 18.25
C LEU A 101 -26.45 4.67 19.17
N ALA A 102 -27.71 4.96 18.81
CA ALA A 102 -28.58 5.84 19.60
C ALA A 102 -28.74 5.43 21.09
N PRO A 103 -28.89 4.13 21.46
CA PRO A 103 -28.96 3.71 22.86
C PRO A 103 -27.68 4.04 23.66
N ALA A 104 -26.52 3.92 23.03
CA ALA A 104 -25.24 4.20 23.67
C ALA A 104 -24.98 5.71 23.86
N LEU A 105 -25.52 6.57 22.99
CA LEU A 105 -25.54 8.03 23.21
C LEU A 105 -26.57 8.46 24.25
N GLY A 106 -27.54 7.60 24.58
CA GLY A 106 -28.50 7.81 25.67
C GLY A 106 -27.94 7.46 27.06
N ASP A 107 -26.83 6.73 27.15
CA ASP A 107 -26.14 6.39 28.40
C ASP A 107 -25.27 7.59 28.87
N PRO A 108 -25.62 8.31 29.95
CA PRO A 108 -24.91 9.52 30.36
C PRO A 108 -23.42 9.30 30.69
N GLU A 109 -23.04 8.10 31.12
CA GLU A 109 -21.65 7.79 31.46
C GLU A 109 -20.80 7.52 30.20
N PHE A 110 -21.40 6.90 29.18
CA PHE A 110 -20.69 6.50 27.97
C PHE A 110 -20.82 7.52 26.82
N ALA A 111 -21.90 8.29 26.78
CA ALA A 111 -22.20 9.25 25.71
C ALA A 111 -21.04 10.21 25.41
N PRO A 112 -20.30 10.79 26.38
CA PRO A 112 -19.15 11.65 26.09
C PRO A 112 -18.04 10.95 25.31
N MET A 113 -17.77 9.68 25.63
CA MET A 113 -16.75 8.87 24.94
C MET A 113 -17.20 8.54 23.52
N LEU A 114 -18.45 8.13 23.35
CA LEU A 114 -19.01 7.82 22.03
C LEU A 114 -19.13 9.08 21.15
N ALA A 115 -19.51 10.22 21.71
CA ALA A 115 -19.56 11.50 20.99
C ALA A 115 -18.16 11.95 20.55
N ALA A 116 -17.13 11.71 21.35
CA ALA A 116 -15.74 11.93 20.94
C ALA A 116 -15.31 10.97 19.83
N ALA A 117 -15.71 9.69 19.88
CA ALA A 117 -15.42 8.72 18.83
C ALA A 117 -16.18 9.00 17.53
N LEU A 118 -17.37 9.60 17.59
CA LEU A 118 -18.12 10.02 16.39
C LEU A 118 -17.56 11.29 15.73
N ALA A 119 -16.55 11.93 16.34
CA ALA A 119 -15.82 13.00 15.71
C ALA A 119 -14.72 12.43 14.80
N VAL A 120 -14.77 12.77 13.52
CA VAL A 120 -13.79 12.34 12.50
C VAL A 120 -13.13 13.56 11.87
N ASP A 121 -11.90 13.42 11.39
CA ASP A 121 -11.15 14.53 10.79
C ASP A 121 -11.83 15.06 9.51
N SER A 122 -12.30 14.14 8.67
CA SER A 122 -12.98 14.41 7.41
C SER A 122 -14.02 13.35 7.07
N ILE A 123 -14.97 13.70 6.18
CA ILE A 123 -15.89 12.71 5.60
C ILE A 123 -15.16 11.59 4.83
N LYS A 124 -13.94 11.87 4.36
CA LYS A 124 -13.10 10.89 3.65
C LYS A 124 -12.59 9.78 4.56
N ASP A 125 -12.70 9.94 5.88
CA ASP A 125 -12.32 8.92 6.86
C ASP A 125 -13.38 7.84 7.05
N VAL A 126 -14.48 7.91 6.30
CA VAL A 126 -15.40 6.78 6.14
C VAL A 126 -15.01 6.01 4.89
N LEU A 127 -14.52 4.80 5.10
CA LEU A 127 -13.99 3.91 4.07
C LEU A 127 -14.95 2.75 3.80
N ALA A 128 -14.96 2.28 2.56
CA ALA A 128 -15.48 0.96 2.21
C ALA A 128 -14.31 -0.02 2.14
N VAL A 129 -14.38 -1.10 2.92
CA VAL A 129 -13.40 -2.19 2.92
C VAL A 129 -14.16 -3.49 2.67
N GLY A 130 -13.95 -4.12 1.51
CA GLY A 130 -14.69 -5.33 1.13
C GLY A 130 -16.21 -5.13 1.01
N GLY A 131 -16.67 -3.88 0.79
CA GLY A 131 -18.09 -3.52 0.77
C GLY A 131 -18.69 -3.18 2.13
N GLU A 132 -17.90 -3.22 3.21
CA GLU A 132 -18.33 -2.86 4.57
C GLU A 132 -17.85 -1.45 4.95
N PRO A 133 -18.68 -0.65 5.64
CA PRO A 133 -18.28 0.67 6.11
C PRO A 133 -17.37 0.57 7.34
N LEU A 134 -16.27 1.31 7.31
CA LEU A 134 -15.28 1.40 8.40
C LEU A 134 -14.86 2.86 8.60
N ILE A 135 -14.83 3.31 9.84
CA ILE A 135 -14.45 4.65 10.26
C ILE A 135 -13.01 4.60 10.77
N VAL A 136 -12.15 5.39 10.14
CA VAL A 136 -10.77 5.67 10.58
C VAL A 136 -10.68 7.10 11.11
N ASN A 137 -9.54 7.49 11.68
CA ASN A 137 -9.32 8.86 12.19
C ASN A 137 -10.41 9.36 13.14
N TRP A 138 -11.10 8.44 13.80
CA TRP A 138 -12.10 8.75 14.81
C TRP A 138 -11.41 9.30 16.06
N GLY A 139 -12.09 10.18 16.80
CA GLY A 139 -11.50 10.87 17.96
C GLY A 139 -10.45 11.93 17.61
N LEU A 140 -10.22 12.20 16.33
CA LEU A 140 -9.34 13.26 15.83
C LEU A 140 -10.17 14.33 15.12
N LEU A 141 -9.86 15.59 15.34
CA LEU A 141 -10.51 16.73 14.67
C LEU A 141 -9.49 17.75 14.15
N PRO A 142 -9.87 18.52 13.12
CA PRO A 142 -9.17 19.75 12.76
C PRO A 142 -9.12 20.71 13.95
N GLN A 143 -8.04 21.49 14.05
CA GLN A 143 -7.79 22.36 15.20
C GLN A 143 -8.89 23.41 15.43
N ASP A 144 -9.50 23.90 14.36
CA ASP A 144 -10.61 24.86 14.38
C ASP A 144 -11.93 24.23 14.87
N ALA A 145 -12.20 22.97 14.50
CA ALA A 145 -13.38 22.23 14.93
C ALA A 145 -13.30 21.79 16.40
N ALA A 146 -12.11 21.41 16.88
CA ALA A 146 -11.93 20.83 18.21
C ALA A 146 -12.23 21.81 19.38
N GLN A 147 -12.00 23.11 19.18
CA GLN A 147 -12.00 24.08 20.29
C GLN A 147 -13.38 24.44 20.85
N GLN A 148 -14.45 24.39 20.05
CA GLN A 148 -15.77 24.86 20.46
C GLN A 148 -16.83 23.77 20.30
N PRO A 149 -17.66 23.47 21.33
CA PRO A 149 -18.71 22.45 21.24
C PRO A 149 -19.67 22.66 20.05
N ALA A 150 -20.06 23.91 19.77
CA ALA A 150 -20.92 24.24 18.63
C ALA A 150 -20.26 23.92 17.27
N ARG A 151 -18.94 24.14 17.15
CA ARG A 151 -18.17 23.80 15.95
C ARG A 151 -18.02 22.28 15.79
N ARG A 152 -17.82 21.55 16.89
CA ARG A 152 -17.81 20.07 16.86
C ARG A 152 -19.15 19.51 16.40
N LEU A 153 -20.27 20.06 16.90
CA LEU A 153 -21.60 19.61 16.47
C LEU A 153 -21.85 19.90 14.99
N ALA A 154 -21.46 21.10 14.51
CA ALA A 154 -21.56 21.44 13.10
C ALA A 154 -20.70 20.49 12.24
N HIS A 155 -19.44 20.27 12.63
CA HIS A 155 -18.54 19.34 11.94
C HIS A 155 -19.05 17.90 11.94
N PHE A 156 -19.60 17.42 13.06
CA PHE A 156 -20.26 16.11 13.12
C PHE A 156 -21.46 16.04 12.17
N SER A 157 -22.32 17.06 12.19
CA SER A 157 -23.51 17.14 11.32
C SER A 157 -23.13 17.09 9.85
N ASP A 158 -22.06 17.83 9.49
CA ASP A 158 -21.53 17.85 8.14
C ASP A 158 -20.81 16.54 7.78
N THR A 159 -20.21 15.82 8.73
CA THR A 159 -19.50 14.54 8.47
C THR A 159 -20.42 13.34 8.62
N LEU A 160 -20.40 12.63 9.76
CA LEU A 160 -21.18 11.41 9.97
C LEU A 160 -22.69 11.67 10.14
N GLY A 161 -23.08 12.83 10.67
CA GLY A 161 -24.47 13.21 10.92
C GLY A 161 -25.32 13.24 9.65
N ARG A 162 -24.73 13.45 8.47
CA ARG A 162 -25.42 13.36 7.17
C ARG A 162 -26.04 11.98 6.91
N TYR A 163 -25.43 10.92 7.47
CA TYR A 163 -25.87 9.53 7.30
C TYR A 163 -26.77 9.05 8.45
N ALA A 164 -26.76 9.77 9.58
CA ALA A 164 -27.59 9.47 10.74
C ALA A 164 -28.09 10.77 11.43
N PRO A 165 -29.02 11.52 10.80
CA PRO A 165 -29.49 12.81 11.33
C PRO A 165 -30.13 12.71 12.72
N ALA A 166 -30.67 11.54 13.07
CA ALA A 166 -31.26 11.27 14.37
C ALA A 166 -30.26 11.33 15.54
N LEU A 167 -28.95 11.18 15.27
CA LEU A 167 -27.91 11.27 16.31
C LEU A 167 -27.52 12.72 16.63
N ILE A 168 -27.77 13.67 15.72
CA ILE A 168 -27.42 15.08 15.91
C ILE A 168 -27.95 15.66 17.23
N PRO A 169 -29.25 15.52 17.59
CA PRO A 169 -29.75 16.04 18.87
C PRO A 169 -29.13 15.32 20.08
N LEU A 170 -28.81 14.03 19.97
CA LEU A 170 -28.17 13.28 21.06
C LEU A 170 -26.74 13.78 21.29
N VAL A 171 -25.96 13.95 20.21
CA VAL A 171 -24.60 14.52 20.28
C VAL A 171 -24.63 15.97 20.77
N ALA A 172 -25.61 16.77 20.35
CA ALA A 172 -25.80 18.13 20.85
C ALA A 172 -26.02 18.16 22.37
N GLN A 173 -26.88 17.25 22.87
CA GLN A 173 -27.13 17.09 24.30
C GLN A 173 -25.86 16.68 25.05
N THR A 174 -25.10 15.72 24.52
CA THR A 174 -23.81 15.30 25.11
C THR A 174 -22.79 16.44 25.18
N LEU A 175 -22.79 17.32 24.17
CA LEU A 175 -21.93 18.49 24.10
C LEU A 175 -22.42 19.68 24.96
N GLY A 176 -23.56 19.53 25.66
CA GLY A 176 -24.15 20.59 26.49
C GLY A 176 -24.77 21.74 25.69
N LEU A 177 -25.12 21.50 24.42
CA LEU A 177 -25.77 22.47 23.55
C LEU A 177 -27.30 22.35 23.71
N ALA A 178 -27.97 23.48 23.93
CA ALA A 178 -29.43 23.50 24.04
C ALA A 178 -30.07 23.06 22.70
N PRO A 179 -31.16 22.27 22.73
CA PRO A 179 -31.88 21.92 21.52
C PRO A 179 -32.39 23.19 20.83
N PRO A 180 -32.38 23.27 19.49
CA PRO A 180 -33.02 24.38 18.80
C PRO A 180 -34.50 24.41 19.19
N PRO A 181 -35.09 25.59 19.47
CA PRO A 181 -36.51 25.67 19.75
C PRO A 181 -37.30 25.10 18.55
N PRO A 182 -38.45 24.44 18.78
CA PRO A 182 -39.29 23.97 17.68
C PRO A 182 -39.62 25.17 16.79
N THR A 183 -39.41 25.00 15.48
CA THR A 183 -39.62 26.01 14.43
C THR A 183 -40.96 26.72 14.65
N ALA A 184 -40.91 27.94 15.18
CA ALA A 184 -42.04 28.83 15.18
C ALA A 184 -42.34 29.24 13.73
N ALA A 185 -43.62 29.26 13.38
CA ALA A 185 -44.13 29.68 12.09
C ALA A 185 -43.49 30.99 11.59
N PRO A 186 -43.32 31.18 10.27
CA PRO A 186 -42.74 32.40 9.73
C PRO A 186 -43.54 33.62 10.23
N PRO A 187 -42.88 34.69 10.73
CA PRO A 187 -43.58 35.89 11.15
C PRO A 187 -44.26 36.56 9.93
N PRO A 188 -45.43 37.19 10.11
CA PRO A 188 -46.09 37.89 9.02
C PRO A 188 -45.24 39.07 8.52
N PRO A 189 -45.37 39.47 7.24
CA PRO A 189 -44.56 40.53 6.67
C PRO A 189 -44.86 41.89 7.34
N SER A 190 -43.81 42.56 7.80
CA SER A 190 -43.87 43.91 8.37
C SER A 190 -44.22 44.96 7.29
N PRO A 191 -44.98 46.02 7.64
CA PRO A 191 -45.32 47.10 6.71
C PRO A 191 -44.13 48.04 6.46
N PRO A 192 -44.13 48.79 5.33
CA PRO A 192 -42.99 49.64 4.94
C PRO A 192 -42.87 50.89 5.82
N PRO A 193 -41.65 51.41 6.04
CA PRO A 193 -41.41 52.56 6.91
C PRO A 193 -41.80 53.90 6.23
N PRO A 194 -42.25 54.91 7.00
CA PRO A 194 -42.49 56.26 6.49
C PRO A 194 -41.19 57.09 6.40
N PRO A 195 -41.18 58.18 5.61
CA PRO A 195 -39.98 58.95 5.32
C PRO A 195 -39.52 59.86 6.48
N PHE A 196 -38.20 60.04 6.54
CA PHE A 196 -37.41 60.79 7.53
C PHE A 196 -37.84 62.25 7.72
N ALA A 197 -37.76 62.71 8.98
CA ALA A 197 -37.69 64.13 9.37
C ALA A 197 -36.31 64.41 10.04
N PRO A 198 -35.76 65.63 9.93
CA PRO A 198 -34.33 65.88 10.19
C PRO A 198 -34.01 66.08 11.68
N PRO A 199 -32.78 65.76 12.14
CA PRO A 199 -32.40 65.95 13.52
C PRO A 199 -32.00 67.41 13.83
N ARG A 200 -32.45 67.89 15.00
CA ARG A 200 -32.03 69.16 15.63
C ARG A 200 -30.62 69.04 16.23
N ARG A 201 -29.85 70.12 16.08
CA ARG A 201 -28.50 70.33 16.64
C ARG A 201 -28.51 70.39 18.18
N ALA A 202 -27.51 69.80 18.80
CA ALA A 202 -27.01 70.16 20.13
C ALA A 202 -25.51 70.55 20.03
N ALA A 203 -25.14 71.55 20.83
CA ALA A 203 -23.91 72.35 20.77
C ALA A 203 -22.71 71.71 21.53
N PRO A 204 -21.47 72.21 21.36
CA PRO A 204 -20.23 71.44 21.55
C PRO A 204 -19.55 71.67 22.91
N THR A 205 -18.85 70.65 23.41
CA THR A 205 -17.80 70.76 24.44
C THR A 205 -16.41 70.61 23.83
N ALA A 206 -15.49 71.48 24.28
CA ALA A 206 -14.17 71.74 23.71
C ALA A 206 -13.15 70.57 23.75
N PRO A 207 -12.14 70.55 22.85
CA PRO A 207 -11.22 69.43 22.71
C PRO A 207 -10.01 69.53 23.64
N ARG A 208 -9.60 68.39 24.21
CA ARG A 208 -8.23 68.17 24.73
C ARG A 208 -7.35 67.71 23.57
N GLY A 209 -6.24 68.42 23.33
CA GLY A 209 -5.30 68.13 22.24
C GLY A 209 -4.61 66.78 22.41
N LEU A 210 -4.69 65.95 21.37
CA LEU A 210 -3.82 64.80 21.12
C LEU A 210 -2.69 65.21 20.15
N PRO A 211 -1.49 64.61 20.23
CA PRO A 211 -0.40 64.86 19.30
C PRO A 211 -0.73 64.29 17.90
N PRO A 212 -0.13 64.83 16.82
CA PRO A 212 -0.49 64.42 15.46
C PRO A 212 -0.03 62.98 15.18
N PRO A 213 -0.89 62.11 14.61
CA PRO A 213 -0.48 60.79 14.17
C PRO A 213 0.33 60.91 12.86
N GLY A 214 1.55 60.40 12.87
CA GLY A 214 2.40 60.29 11.69
C GLY A 214 1.86 59.24 10.71
N TRP A 215 0.81 59.58 9.95
CA TRP A 215 0.20 58.71 8.91
C TRP A 215 1.13 58.36 7.74
N ARG A 216 2.35 58.89 7.71
CA ARG A 216 3.32 58.66 6.64
C ARG A 216 3.81 57.21 6.61
N THR A 217 4.02 56.58 7.76
CA THR A 217 4.51 55.19 7.83
C THR A 217 3.49 54.14 7.34
N PRO A 218 2.20 54.16 7.74
CA PRO A 218 1.22 53.21 7.19
C PRO A 218 0.93 53.46 5.70
N LEU A 219 0.99 54.71 5.22
CA LEU A 219 0.82 55.03 3.80
C LEU A 219 1.96 54.48 2.94
N VAL A 220 3.21 54.57 3.41
CA VAL A 220 4.36 54.02 2.68
C VAL A 220 4.31 52.49 2.66
N ALA A 221 3.94 51.85 3.78
CA ALA A 221 3.78 50.39 3.83
C ALA A 221 2.67 49.90 2.87
N ALA A 222 1.53 50.60 2.83
CA ALA A 222 0.44 50.29 1.90
C ALA A 222 0.85 50.48 0.43
N ALA A 223 1.64 51.52 0.12
CA ALA A 223 2.15 51.76 -1.23
C ALA A 223 3.12 50.65 -1.69
N ILE A 224 4.00 50.18 -0.81
CA ILE A 224 4.91 49.06 -1.10
C ILE A 224 4.13 47.76 -1.33
N ALA A 225 3.16 47.45 -0.47
CA ALA A 225 2.32 46.28 -0.63
C ALA A 225 1.54 46.30 -1.95
N GLY A 226 0.99 47.47 -2.32
CA GLY A 226 0.32 47.67 -3.60
C GLY A 226 1.25 47.45 -4.80
N ALA A 227 2.49 47.95 -4.74
CA ALA A 227 3.48 47.76 -5.79
C ALA A 227 3.87 46.28 -5.99
N VAL A 228 4.04 45.53 -4.90
CA VAL A 228 4.32 44.08 -4.95
C VAL A 228 3.16 43.33 -5.60
N LEU A 229 1.92 43.68 -5.23
CA LEU A 229 0.72 43.07 -5.81
C LEU A 229 0.61 43.33 -7.31
N LEU A 230 0.98 44.54 -7.74
CA LEU A 230 1.02 44.94 -9.15
C LEU A 230 2.10 44.17 -9.95
N VAL A 231 3.25 43.90 -9.34
CA VAL A 231 4.30 43.06 -9.93
C VAL A 231 3.86 41.60 -10.07
N LEU A 232 3.13 41.07 -9.08
CA LEU A 232 2.58 39.71 -9.17
C LEU A 232 1.48 39.58 -10.23
N LEU A 233 0.80 40.67 -10.57
CA LEU A 233 -0.22 40.72 -11.63
C LEU A 233 0.37 40.85 -13.05
N LEU A 234 1.69 41.09 -13.19
CA LEU A 234 2.33 41.13 -14.51
C LEU A 234 2.38 39.71 -15.12
N PRO A 235 1.84 39.51 -16.34
CA PRO A 235 1.85 38.21 -16.99
C PRO A 235 3.29 37.74 -17.24
N GLY A 236 3.62 36.53 -16.74
CA GLY A 236 4.96 35.93 -16.81
C GLY A 236 5.75 35.91 -15.50
N VAL A 237 5.31 36.64 -14.45
CA VAL A 237 5.95 36.61 -13.11
C VAL A 237 5.45 35.44 -12.27
N LEU A 238 4.18 35.05 -12.42
CA LEU A 238 3.61 33.85 -11.81
C LEU A 238 3.67 32.67 -12.80
N ARG A 239 4.66 31.79 -12.65
CA ARG A 239 4.64 30.46 -13.26
C ARG A 239 3.69 29.57 -12.47
N TYR A 240 2.44 29.47 -12.92
CA TYR A 240 1.55 28.39 -12.50
C TYR A 240 1.86 27.12 -13.32
N PRO A 241 1.82 25.92 -12.71
CA PRO A 241 1.89 24.67 -13.46
C PRO A 241 0.70 24.58 -14.41
N ASP A 242 0.96 24.20 -15.66
CA ASP A 242 -0.04 24.12 -16.72
C ASP A 242 -1.08 23.04 -16.39
N LEU A 243 -2.29 23.47 -16.03
CA LEU A 243 -3.41 22.60 -15.65
C LEU A 243 -4.23 22.10 -16.85
N GLY A 244 -3.87 22.50 -18.09
CA GLY A 244 -4.61 22.15 -19.30
C GLY A 244 -4.61 20.64 -19.64
N ASP A 245 -3.60 19.90 -19.19
CA ASP A 245 -3.43 18.49 -19.53
C ASP A 245 -4.25 17.52 -18.67
N ARG A 246 -4.69 17.93 -17.46
CA ARG A 246 -5.42 17.03 -16.56
C ARG A 246 -6.82 16.71 -17.08
N ALA A 247 -7.58 17.72 -17.47
CA ALA A 247 -8.94 17.52 -17.95
C ALA A 247 -9.02 16.66 -19.24
N ALA A 248 -8.04 16.80 -20.14
CA ALA A 248 -7.96 16.00 -21.37
C ALA A 248 -7.57 14.54 -21.07
N ARG A 249 -6.64 14.31 -20.13
CA ARG A 249 -6.24 12.97 -19.67
C ARG A 249 -7.37 12.28 -18.92
N ASP A 250 -8.05 12.98 -18.01
CA ASP A 250 -9.19 12.46 -17.25
C ASP A 250 -10.35 12.07 -18.18
N ALA A 251 -10.61 12.87 -19.22
CA ALA A 251 -11.62 12.55 -20.23
C ALA A 251 -11.25 11.31 -21.05
N PHE A 252 -9.98 11.19 -21.47
CA PHE A 252 -9.49 10.01 -22.21
C PHE A 252 -9.53 8.74 -21.36
N GLU A 253 -9.14 8.81 -20.09
CA GLU A 253 -9.20 7.69 -19.15
C GLU A 253 -10.64 7.28 -18.83
N THR A 254 -11.54 8.25 -18.63
CA THR A 254 -12.96 7.97 -18.39
C THR A 254 -13.59 7.25 -19.59
N GLU A 255 -13.26 7.66 -20.81
CA GLU A 255 -13.74 7.01 -22.03
C GLU A 255 -13.18 5.59 -22.19
N ARG A 256 -11.89 5.38 -21.87
CA ARG A 256 -11.27 4.06 -21.87
C ARG A 256 -11.94 3.12 -20.86
N LEU A 257 -12.22 3.61 -19.65
CA LEU A 257 -12.87 2.84 -18.60
C LEU A 257 -14.32 2.49 -18.96
N ARG A 258 -15.07 3.41 -19.56
CA ARG A 258 -16.42 3.13 -20.08
C ARG A 258 -16.42 2.01 -21.10
N LYS A 259 -15.53 2.08 -22.11
CA LYS A 259 -15.41 1.00 -23.11
C LYS A 259 -15.06 -0.35 -22.48
N SER A 260 -14.23 -0.34 -21.45
CA SER A 260 -13.89 -1.56 -20.70
C SER A 260 -15.12 -2.12 -19.99
N ASN A 261 -15.87 -1.28 -19.26
CA ASN A 261 -17.09 -1.70 -18.57
C ASN A 261 -18.15 -2.20 -19.55
N ASP A 262 -18.38 -1.50 -20.65
CA ASP A 262 -19.33 -1.92 -21.70
C ASP A 262 -18.94 -3.29 -22.27
N SER A 263 -17.64 -3.54 -22.48
CA SER A 263 -17.17 -4.84 -22.97
C SER A 263 -17.37 -5.97 -21.95
N LEU A 264 -17.19 -5.69 -20.65
CA LEU A 264 -17.40 -6.65 -19.58
C LEU A 264 -18.89 -6.94 -19.37
N GLU A 265 -19.75 -5.93 -19.44
CA GLU A 265 -21.20 -6.10 -19.40
C GLU A 265 -21.70 -6.90 -20.60
N ALA A 266 -21.15 -6.67 -21.80
CA ALA A 266 -21.48 -7.45 -22.99
C ALA A 266 -21.08 -8.93 -22.82
N GLN A 267 -19.90 -9.20 -22.27
CA GLN A 267 -19.45 -10.56 -21.94
C GLN A 267 -20.33 -11.22 -20.88
N LEU A 268 -20.67 -10.49 -19.82
CA LEU A 268 -21.56 -10.97 -18.75
C LEU A 268 -22.95 -11.32 -19.29
N LYS A 269 -23.49 -10.48 -20.17
CA LYS A 269 -24.78 -10.70 -20.83
C LYS A 269 -24.73 -11.90 -21.77
N ALA A 270 -23.65 -12.05 -22.54
CA ALA A 270 -23.44 -13.21 -23.40
C ALA A 270 -23.36 -14.51 -22.58
N LEU A 271 -22.62 -14.51 -21.47
CA LEU A 271 -22.49 -15.66 -20.57
C LEU A 271 -23.80 -16.01 -19.88
N ARG A 272 -24.58 -15.02 -19.43
CA ARG A 272 -25.91 -15.24 -18.83
C ARG A 272 -26.89 -15.81 -19.84
N LYS A 273 -26.93 -15.27 -21.06
CA LYS A 273 -27.75 -15.81 -22.15
C LYS A 273 -27.35 -17.25 -22.48
N ALA A 274 -26.05 -17.53 -22.57
CA ALA A 274 -25.52 -18.87 -22.79
C ALA A 274 -25.71 -19.83 -21.59
N GLN A 275 -26.08 -19.32 -20.41
CA GLN A 275 -26.46 -20.10 -19.23
C GLN A 275 -27.97 -20.38 -19.21
N GLU A 276 -28.79 -19.40 -19.60
CA GLU A 276 -30.25 -19.54 -19.74
C GLU A 276 -30.64 -20.50 -20.87
N GLU A 277 -29.83 -20.58 -21.93
CA GLU A 277 -30.01 -21.52 -23.03
C GLU A 277 -29.60 -22.98 -22.69
N ARG A 278 -29.12 -23.26 -21.46
CA ARG A 278 -28.69 -24.62 -21.05
C ARG A 278 -29.82 -25.49 -20.50
N SER A 279 -30.63 -26.02 -21.40
CA SER A 279 -31.08 -27.41 -21.27
C SER A 279 -29.95 -28.32 -21.75
N CYS A 280 -29.46 -29.25 -20.93
CA CYS A 280 -28.54 -30.30 -21.39
C CYS A 280 -29.17 -31.04 -22.58
N ARG A 281 -28.70 -30.80 -23.81
CA ARG A 281 -28.96 -31.69 -24.94
C ARG A 281 -27.89 -32.75 -24.97
N ALA A 282 -28.30 -34.00 -25.12
CA ALA A 282 -27.47 -35.20 -25.04
C ALA A 282 -26.44 -35.37 -26.18
N ASP A 283 -26.19 -34.33 -26.98
CA ASP A 283 -25.30 -34.40 -28.16
C ASP A 283 -23.92 -33.77 -27.92
N GLY A 284 -23.57 -33.44 -26.67
CA GLY A 284 -22.18 -33.21 -26.26
C GLY A 284 -21.44 -32.00 -26.87
N MET A 285 -22.12 -31.08 -27.56
CA MET A 285 -21.50 -29.91 -28.18
C MET A 285 -22.24 -28.62 -27.81
N LEU A 286 -21.52 -27.68 -27.21
CA LEU A 286 -22.02 -26.36 -26.83
C LEU A 286 -21.65 -25.34 -27.94
N GLN A 287 -22.62 -24.73 -28.60
CA GLN A 287 -22.36 -23.65 -29.56
C GLN A 287 -22.15 -22.33 -28.82
N VAL A 288 -20.96 -21.74 -29.00
CA VAL A 288 -20.65 -20.39 -28.53
C VAL A 288 -21.24 -19.37 -29.52
N PRO A 289 -22.07 -18.40 -29.08
CA PRO A 289 -22.62 -17.39 -29.98
C PRO A 289 -21.50 -16.52 -30.58
N GLY A 290 -21.34 -16.55 -31.90
CA GLY A 290 -20.41 -15.68 -32.64
C GLY A 290 -19.46 -16.36 -33.62
N LEU A 291 -19.42 -17.70 -33.69
CA LEU A 291 -18.64 -18.41 -34.71
C LEU A 291 -19.54 -18.90 -35.87
N PRO A 292 -19.16 -18.68 -37.14
CA PRO A 292 -19.86 -19.27 -38.28
C PRO A 292 -19.76 -20.81 -38.25
N PRO A 293 -20.82 -21.53 -38.65
CA PRO A 293 -20.83 -22.99 -38.60
C PRO A 293 -19.96 -23.55 -39.73
N GLY A 294 -18.85 -24.22 -39.41
CA GLY A 294 -18.04 -24.84 -40.47
C GLY A 294 -16.71 -25.50 -40.09
N GLU A 295 -16.13 -25.24 -38.92
CA GLU A 295 -14.85 -25.88 -38.53
C GLU A 295 -14.98 -26.65 -37.23
N SER A 296 -15.65 -27.80 -37.32
CA SER A 296 -15.54 -28.86 -36.33
C SER A 296 -14.24 -29.63 -36.51
N SER A 297 -13.63 -30.02 -35.38
CA SER A 297 -12.58 -31.03 -35.17
C SER A 297 -11.11 -30.56 -35.08
N GLN A 298 -10.81 -29.75 -34.05
CA GLN A 298 -9.62 -30.02 -33.23
C GLN A 298 -10.03 -30.06 -31.75
N GLN A 299 -9.60 -31.13 -31.07
CA GLN A 299 -9.83 -31.40 -29.65
C GLN A 299 -9.58 -30.13 -28.81
N PRO A 300 -10.47 -29.73 -27.88
CA PRO A 300 -10.17 -28.61 -27.00
C PRO A 300 -8.92 -28.92 -26.16
N PRO A 301 -8.01 -27.95 -25.94
CA PRO A 301 -6.90 -28.13 -25.02
C PRO A 301 -7.48 -28.42 -23.63
N GLN A 302 -7.11 -29.57 -23.04
CA GLN A 302 -7.44 -29.86 -21.66
C GLN A 302 -6.75 -28.83 -20.76
N MET A 303 -7.51 -27.86 -20.24
CA MET A 303 -7.09 -27.11 -19.05
C MET A 303 -7.31 -28.01 -17.83
N ASP A 304 -6.25 -28.68 -17.39
CA ASP A 304 -6.19 -29.30 -16.06
C ASP A 304 -6.14 -28.16 -15.02
N VAL A 305 -7.25 -27.91 -14.32
CA VAL A 305 -7.40 -26.80 -13.35
C VAL A 305 -6.67 -27.06 -12.02
N LEU A 306 -6.08 -28.24 -11.82
CA LEU A 306 -5.26 -28.54 -10.64
C LEU A 306 -4.15 -29.55 -11.02
N PRO A 307 -2.91 -29.41 -10.51
CA PRO A 307 -1.89 -30.42 -10.72
C PRO A 307 -2.28 -31.71 -9.99
N ARG A 308 -2.25 -32.84 -10.71
CA ARG A 308 -2.41 -34.17 -10.10
C ARG A 308 -1.22 -34.44 -9.18
N PRO A 309 -1.41 -35.08 -8.02
CA PRO A 309 -0.29 -35.45 -7.15
C PRO A 309 0.67 -36.39 -7.89
N PRO A 310 1.99 -36.26 -7.70
CA PRO A 310 2.96 -37.01 -8.49
C PRO A 310 2.96 -38.48 -8.07
N GLU A 311 2.39 -39.35 -8.91
CA GLU A 311 2.38 -40.79 -8.66
C GLU A 311 3.63 -41.52 -9.19
N LYS A 312 4.69 -40.81 -9.61
CA LYS A 312 5.91 -41.45 -10.11
C LYS A 312 7.18 -40.73 -9.67
N VAL A 313 8.11 -41.53 -9.16
CA VAL A 313 9.49 -41.18 -8.83
C VAL A 313 10.25 -40.84 -10.13
N PRO A 314 11.05 -39.76 -10.20
CA PRO A 314 11.75 -39.37 -11.43
C PRO A 314 12.94 -40.29 -11.71
N LEU A 315 13.06 -40.74 -12.97
CA LEU A 315 14.31 -41.23 -13.54
C LEU A 315 15.25 -40.04 -13.86
N PRO A 316 16.58 -40.23 -13.90
CA PRO A 316 17.51 -39.15 -14.20
C PRO A 316 17.24 -38.51 -15.57
N GLN A 317 17.19 -37.18 -15.61
CA GLN A 317 16.84 -36.39 -16.79
C GLN A 317 17.94 -36.48 -17.88
N ARG A 318 17.52 -36.54 -19.15
CA ARG A 318 18.40 -36.30 -20.31
C ARG A 318 18.63 -34.78 -20.45
N SER A 319 19.86 -34.41 -20.78
CA SER A 319 20.28 -33.03 -21.01
C SER A 319 19.45 -32.36 -22.12
N GLY A 320 18.77 -31.25 -21.81
CA GLY A 320 18.08 -30.38 -22.78
C GLY A 320 16.58 -30.17 -22.57
N GLU A 321 15.96 -30.81 -21.57
CA GLU A 321 14.54 -30.61 -21.26
C GLU A 321 14.35 -29.52 -20.18
N ALA A 322 13.32 -28.67 -20.32
CA ALA A 322 13.02 -27.63 -19.34
C ALA A 322 12.83 -28.24 -17.95
N PRO A 323 13.36 -27.62 -16.87
CA PRO A 323 13.21 -28.16 -15.53
C PRO A 323 11.72 -28.31 -15.20
N SER A 324 11.35 -29.42 -14.59
CA SER A 324 10.00 -29.58 -14.05
C SER A 324 9.73 -28.47 -13.02
N ALA A 325 8.48 -28.09 -12.79
CA ALA A 325 8.15 -27.06 -11.80
C ALA A 325 8.70 -27.39 -10.40
N ALA A 326 8.77 -28.68 -10.04
CA ALA A 326 9.39 -29.15 -8.80
C ALA A 326 10.92 -28.94 -8.79
N ASN A 327 11.59 -29.22 -9.92
CA ASN A 327 13.04 -29.01 -10.05
C ASN A 327 13.41 -27.52 -10.03
N LEU A 328 12.56 -26.67 -10.62
CA LEU A 328 12.76 -25.22 -10.62
C LEU A 328 12.58 -24.63 -9.23
N ALA A 329 11.57 -25.08 -8.48
CA ALA A 329 11.35 -24.65 -7.11
C ALA A 329 12.55 -25.03 -6.21
N GLU A 330 13.02 -26.27 -6.27
CA GLU A 330 14.19 -26.71 -5.51
C GLU A 330 15.46 -25.93 -5.88
N MET A 331 15.65 -25.64 -7.18
CA MET A 331 16.75 -24.82 -7.67
C MET A 331 16.70 -23.41 -7.10
N LEU A 332 15.52 -22.77 -7.11
CA LEU A 332 15.33 -21.41 -6.58
C LEU A 332 15.50 -21.34 -5.07
N GLU A 333 15.01 -22.33 -4.32
CA GLU A 333 15.24 -22.44 -2.87
C GLU A 333 16.74 -22.55 -2.54
N LYS A 334 17.51 -23.28 -3.34
CA LYS A 334 18.96 -23.43 -3.13
C LYS A 334 19.77 -22.22 -3.58
N ALA A 335 19.31 -21.55 -4.63
CA ALA A 335 19.99 -20.39 -5.21
C ALA A 335 19.75 -19.09 -4.43
N THR A 336 18.62 -18.98 -3.73
CA THR A 336 18.20 -17.76 -3.03
C THR A 336 18.62 -17.78 -1.56
N VAL A 337 19.04 -16.62 -1.06
CA VAL A 337 19.46 -16.43 0.33
C VAL A 337 18.75 -15.25 0.96
N PHE A 338 18.53 -15.34 2.26
CA PHE A 338 18.07 -14.24 3.10
C PHE A 338 19.28 -13.36 3.46
N VAL A 339 19.19 -12.08 3.14
CA VAL A 339 20.22 -11.09 3.45
C VAL A 339 19.76 -10.30 4.66
N PHE A 340 20.57 -10.31 5.72
CA PHE A 340 20.30 -9.64 6.97
C PHE A 340 21.45 -8.74 7.37
N VAL A 341 21.12 -7.49 7.72
CA VAL A 341 22.08 -6.44 8.00
C VAL A 341 21.72 -5.76 9.32
N ILE A 342 22.69 -5.59 10.20
CA ILE A 342 22.52 -4.82 11.43
C ILE A 342 22.76 -3.34 11.09
N THR A 343 21.82 -2.47 11.46
CA THR A 343 21.90 -1.02 11.24
C THR A 343 21.98 -0.31 12.59
N LYS A 344 22.21 1.02 12.60
CA LYS A 344 22.26 1.80 13.84
C LYS A 344 20.91 1.86 14.56
N ASP A 345 19.81 1.86 13.80
CA ASP A 345 18.44 2.02 14.29
C ASP A 345 17.69 0.69 14.42
N GLY A 346 18.38 -0.44 14.23
CA GLY A 346 17.79 -1.78 14.30
C GLY A 346 18.46 -2.75 13.33
N TRP A 347 17.70 -3.15 12.30
CA TRP A 347 18.16 -4.08 11.27
C TRP A 347 17.45 -3.79 9.95
N SER A 348 18.06 -4.24 8.86
CA SER A 348 17.53 -4.24 7.50
C SER A 348 17.58 -5.66 6.97
N SER A 349 16.64 -6.01 6.09
CA SER A 349 16.65 -7.31 5.44
C SER A 349 16.21 -7.24 3.99
N GLY A 350 16.61 -8.26 3.25
CA GLY A 350 16.26 -8.44 1.85
C GLY A 350 16.58 -9.85 1.39
N SER A 351 16.60 -10.01 0.08
CA SER A 351 16.92 -11.27 -0.58
C SER A 351 18.18 -11.11 -1.43
N GLY A 352 18.83 -12.23 -1.73
CA GLY A 352 19.93 -12.29 -2.67
C GLY A 352 19.97 -13.64 -3.36
N PHE A 353 20.84 -13.79 -4.35
CA PHE A 353 21.05 -15.08 -5.02
C PHE A 353 22.52 -15.31 -5.39
N PHE A 354 22.90 -16.58 -5.47
CA PHE A 354 24.25 -16.98 -5.87
C PHE A 354 24.50 -16.78 -7.36
N ILE A 355 25.65 -16.18 -7.70
CA ILE A 355 26.20 -16.12 -9.08
C ILE A 355 27.40 -17.07 -9.26
N ASN A 356 27.96 -17.55 -8.16
CA ASN A 356 28.91 -18.66 -8.05
C ASN A 356 28.83 -19.21 -6.60
N ASP A 357 29.76 -20.08 -6.20
CA ASP A 357 29.75 -20.71 -4.88
C ASP A 357 30.18 -19.79 -3.73
N ARG A 358 30.66 -18.57 -4.02
CA ARG A 358 31.24 -17.64 -3.05
C ARG A 358 30.65 -16.24 -3.10
N GLN A 359 29.94 -15.88 -4.17
CA GLN A 359 29.42 -14.53 -4.39
C GLN A 359 27.90 -14.53 -4.58
N VAL A 360 27.27 -13.57 -3.90
CA VAL A 360 25.82 -13.34 -3.89
C VAL A 360 25.54 -11.94 -4.40
N VAL A 361 24.56 -11.81 -5.29
CA VAL A 361 24.04 -10.52 -5.74
C VAL A 361 22.79 -10.17 -4.93
N THR A 362 22.66 -8.90 -4.56
CA THR A 362 21.47 -8.29 -3.95
C THR A 362 21.32 -6.84 -4.43
N ASN A 363 20.31 -6.11 -3.93
CA ASN A 363 20.24 -4.67 -4.15
C ASN A 363 21.16 -3.90 -3.20
N ARG A 364 21.69 -2.76 -3.64
CA ARG A 364 22.52 -1.91 -2.77
C ARG A 364 21.72 -1.33 -1.60
N HIS A 365 20.46 -0.92 -1.80
CA HIS A 365 19.65 -0.39 -0.69
C HIS A 365 19.42 -1.38 0.47
N VAL A 366 19.57 -2.69 0.23
CA VAL A 366 19.47 -3.72 1.29
C VAL A 366 20.64 -3.59 2.27
N VAL A 367 21.82 -3.19 1.78
CA VAL A 367 23.09 -3.18 2.52
C VAL A 367 23.64 -1.77 2.79
N GLU A 368 23.09 -0.72 2.17
CA GLU A 368 23.67 0.63 2.24
C GLU A 368 23.71 1.25 3.64
N ASN A 369 22.84 0.81 4.55
CA ASN A 369 22.75 1.30 5.94
C ASN A 369 23.40 0.36 6.95
N ALA A 370 24.24 -0.58 6.50
CA ALA A 370 24.98 -1.48 7.37
C ALA A 370 25.82 -0.68 8.39
N ALA A 371 25.74 -1.07 9.66
CA ALA A 371 26.61 -0.51 10.69
C ALA A 371 28.09 -0.78 10.39
N ASP A 372 28.38 -1.95 9.82
CA ASP A 372 29.68 -2.33 9.25
C ASP A 372 29.47 -3.07 7.92
N PRO A 373 29.92 -2.51 6.77
CA PRO A 373 29.83 -3.16 5.46
C PRO A 373 30.59 -4.50 5.34
N SER A 374 31.48 -4.78 6.29
CA SER A 374 32.25 -6.04 6.39
C SER A 374 31.45 -7.15 7.08
N ILE A 375 30.29 -6.83 7.65
CA ILE A 375 29.48 -7.74 8.46
C ILE A 375 28.05 -7.78 7.90
N ILE A 376 27.86 -8.59 6.85
CA ILE A 376 26.56 -8.93 6.29
C ILE A 376 26.27 -10.39 6.61
N PHE A 377 25.05 -10.71 7.06
CA PHE A 377 24.66 -12.09 7.36
C PHE A 377 23.80 -12.66 6.24
N LEU A 378 24.17 -13.85 5.78
CA LEU A 378 23.44 -14.62 4.79
C LEU A 378 22.88 -15.87 5.45
N ALA A 379 21.59 -16.13 5.28
CA ALA A 379 20.94 -17.32 5.79
C ALA A 379 20.17 -18.05 4.69
N SER A 380 20.27 -19.38 4.65
CA SER A 380 19.43 -20.21 3.78
C SER A 380 19.35 -21.64 4.30
N LYS A 381 18.21 -22.29 4.04
CA LYS A 381 18.05 -23.71 4.34
C LYS A 381 19.03 -24.59 3.55
N SER A 382 19.48 -24.12 2.37
CA SER A 382 20.35 -24.90 1.48
C SER A 382 21.71 -25.25 2.09
N PHE A 383 22.28 -24.34 2.89
CA PHE A 383 23.51 -24.57 3.64
C PHE A 383 23.29 -24.66 5.17
N GLY A 384 22.03 -24.75 5.59
CA GLY A 384 21.62 -25.13 6.94
C GLY A 384 22.06 -24.18 8.06
N GLY A 385 22.24 -22.89 7.78
CA GLY A 385 22.72 -21.95 8.79
C GLY A 385 22.93 -20.53 8.31
N VAL A 386 23.84 -19.83 9.00
CA VAL A 386 24.25 -18.45 8.69
C VAL A 386 25.69 -18.44 8.20
N ARG A 387 25.98 -17.49 7.31
CA ARG A 387 27.34 -17.14 6.88
C ARG A 387 27.53 -15.64 6.97
N ARG A 388 28.74 -15.22 7.28
CA ARG A 388 29.13 -13.82 7.14
C ARG A 388 29.65 -13.57 5.73
N ALA A 389 29.34 -12.40 5.20
CA ALA A 389 29.81 -11.90 3.93
C ALA A 389 30.20 -10.43 4.05
N SER A 390 31.02 -9.95 3.13
CA SER A 390 31.39 -8.54 3.00
C SER A 390 30.96 -7.98 1.65
N VAL A 391 30.69 -6.68 1.59
CA VAL A 391 30.39 -6.01 0.32
C VAL A 391 31.69 -5.82 -0.47
N VAL A 392 31.77 -6.39 -1.68
CA VAL A 392 32.96 -6.29 -2.56
C VAL A 392 32.76 -5.36 -3.74
N ALA A 393 31.51 -5.13 -4.14
CA ALA A 393 31.17 -4.16 -5.17
C ALA A 393 29.75 -3.62 -4.96
N GLU A 394 29.55 -2.35 -5.27
CA GLU A 394 28.24 -1.71 -5.26
C GLU A 394 28.11 -0.69 -6.40
N THR A 395 26.87 -0.42 -6.79
CA THR A 395 26.54 0.71 -7.69
C THR A 395 26.63 2.04 -6.94
N PRO A 396 26.73 3.18 -7.64
CA PRO A 396 26.68 4.49 -7.00
C PRO A 396 25.36 4.72 -6.23
N PRO A 397 25.35 5.63 -5.24
CA PRO A 397 24.13 6.06 -4.58
C PRO A 397 23.05 6.54 -5.54
N ARG A 398 21.80 6.13 -5.30
CA ARG A 398 20.67 6.60 -6.09
C ARG A 398 20.55 8.11 -6.00
N VAL A 399 20.50 8.77 -7.15
CA VAL A 399 20.21 10.20 -7.27
C VAL A 399 18.70 10.41 -7.17
N LYS A 400 18.26 11.29 -6.28
CA LYS A 400 16.84 11.65 -6.13
C LYS A 400 16.34 12.35 -7.40
N ASN A 401 15.08 12.11 -7.76
CA ASN A 401 14.42 12.69 -8.95
C ASN A 401 15.05 12.32 -10.31
N ALA A 402 15.92 11.30 -10.34
CA ALA A 402 16.34 10.66 -11.58
C ALA A 402 15.48 9.41 -11.82
N GLY A 403 15.35 9.00 -13.08
CA GLY A 403 14.62 7.79 -13.47
C GLY A 403 15.21 6.49 -12.88
N PRO A 404 14.78 5.32 -13.36
CA PRO A 404 15.31 4.04 -12.92
C PRO A 404 16.85 3.97 -13.01
N GLN A 405 17.48 3.66 -11.87
CA GLN A 405 18.94 3.62 -11.70
C GLN A 405 19.40 2.22 -11.26
N PRO A 406 20.67 1.85 -11.55
CA PRO A 406 21.22 0.58 -11.12
C PRO A 406 21.34 0.56 -9.59
N ASP A 407 20.91 -0.54 -8.98
CA ASP A 407 20.91 -0.70 -7.54
C ASP A 407 21.33 -2.12 -7.20
N TYR A 408 22.65 -2.35 -7.26
CA TYR A 408 23.25 -3.66 -7.09
C TYR A 408 24.38 -3.61 -6.08
N ALA A 409 24.48 -4.67 -5.28
CA ALA A 409 25.63 -4.98 -4.45
C ALA A 409 26.02 -6.45 -4.64
N VAL A 410 27.32 -6.71 -4.64
CA VAL A 410 27.88 -8.07 -4.61
C VAL A 410 28.49 -8.30 -3.23
N LEU A 411 28.06 -9.41 -2.64
CA LEU A 411 28.50 -9.90 -1.35
C LEU A 411 29.43 -11.07 -1.56
N GLU A 412 30.57 -11.09 -0.88
CA GLU A 412 31.52 -12.20 -0.92
C GLU A 412 31.55 -12.91 0.43
N LEU A 413 31.36 -14.23 0.38
CA LEU A 413 31.50 -15.10 1.54
C LEU A 413 32.98 -15.39 1.81
N ALA A 414 33.34 -15.49 3.09
CA ALA A 414 34.70 -15.83 3.50
C ALA A 414 35.14 -17.21 2.94
N GLU A 415 34.23 -18.17 2.93
CA GLU A 415 34.41 -19.53 2.44
C GLU A 415 33.33 -19.88 1.40
N PRO A 416 33.65 -20.64 0.35
CA PRO A 416 32.67 -21.10 -0.63
C PRO A 416 31.66 -22.05 0.02
N ILE A 417 30.44 -22.07 -0.51
CA ILE A 417 29.35 -22.93 -0.05
C ILE A 417 29.27 -24.17 -0.92
N PRO A 418 29.62 -25.36 -0.38
CA PRO A 418 29.54 -26.61 -1.15
C PRO A 418 28.09 -26.86 -1.59
N GLY A 419 27.90 -27.07 -2.89
CA GLY A 419 26.57 -27.33 -3.47
C GLY A 419 25.68 -26.10 -3.62
N ALA A 420 26.22 -24.89 -3.48
CA ALA A 420 25.50 -23.67 -3.88
C ALA A 420 25.09 -23.74 -5.34
N VAL A 421 23.84 -23.35 -5.61
CA VAL A 421 23.28 -23.32 -6.96
C VAL A 421 23.41 -21.90 -7.50
N ALA A 422 24.37 -21.70 -8.41
CA ALA A 422 24.57 -20.43 -9.08
C ALA A 422 23.60 -20.24 -10.24
N LEU A 423 22.89 -19.11 -10.28
CA LEU A 423 22.00 -18.78 -11.38
C LEU A 423 22.80 -18.29 -12.59
N LYS A 424 22.48 -18.85 -13.77
CA LYS A 424 23.00 -18.33 -15.04
C LYS A 424 22.24 -17.07 -15.43
N LEU A 425 22.97 -16.05 -15.87
CA LEU A 425 22.39 -14.79 -16.35
C LEU A 425 21.87 -14.99 -17.78
N GLY A 426 20.55 -14.93 -17.92
CA GLY A 426 19.86 -15.12 -19.19
C GLY A 426 19.66 -13.82 -19.97
N ALA A 427 18.73 -13.87 -20.91
CA ALA A 427 18.26 -12.71 -21.66
C ALA A 427 17.08 -12.02 -20.94
N THR A 428 16.78 -10.79 -21.34
CA THR A 428 15.55 -10.09 -20.93
C THR A 428 14.33 -10.95 -21.23
N PRO A 429 13.50 -11.27 -20.22
CA PRO A 429 12.26 -12.02 -20.41
C PRO A 429 11.31 -11.33 -21.41
N PRO A 430 10.74 -12.05 -22.39
CA PRO A 430 9.81 -11.46 -23.34
C PRO A 430 8.49 -11.08 -22.66
N LYS A 431 7.79 -10.08 -23.21
CA LYS A 431 6.45 -9.72 -22.72
C LYS A 431 5.53 -10.94 -22.78
N LEU A 432 4.64 -11.02 -21.81
CA LEU A 432 3.67 -12.09 -21.62
C LEU A 432 4.28 -13.47 -21.29
N SER A 433 5.60 -13.60 -21.18
CA SER A 433 6.23 -14.86 -20.74
C SER A 433 6.00 -15.12 -19.26
N THR A 434 5.98 -16.39 -18.89
CA THR A 434 5.99 -16.80 -17.49
C THR A 434 7.36 -16.54 -16.88
N ALA A 435 7.36 -15.97 -15.69
CA ALA A 435 8.54 -15.78 -14.86
C ALA A 435 8.24 -16.19 -13.41
N TYR A 436 9.31 -16.46 -12.67
CA TYR A 436 9.27 -16.88 -11.29
C TYR A 436 10.14 -15.94 -10.46
N ILE A 437 9.69 -15.63 -9.25
CA ILE A 437 10.46 -14.86 -8.29
C ILE A 437 10.66 -15.66 -7.01
N ALA A 438 11.81 -15.49 -6.40
CA ALA A 438 12.12 -16.05 -5.09
C ALA A 438 12.60 -14.94 -4.15
N GLY A 439 12.22 -15.01 -2.88
CA GLY A 439 12.65 -14.04 -1.90
C GLY A 439 12.15 -14.33 -0.49
N TYR A 440 12.40 -13.41 0.41
CA TYR A 440 12.08 -13.50 1.83
C TYR A 440 11.26 -12.28 2.25
N PRO A 441 9.92 -12.32 2.09
CA PRO A 441 9.06 -11.21 2.47
C PRO A 441 9.16 -10.90 3.98
N GLY A 442 9.46 -9.65 4.34
CA GLY A 442 9.67 -9.23 5.72
C GLY A 442 8.49 -9.58 6.64
N PHE A 443 7.25 -9.40 6.17
CA PHE A 443 6.05 -9.71 6.97
C PHE A 443 5.87 -11.21 7.28
N LEU A 444 6.27 -12.10 6.35
CA LEU A 444 6.23 -13.55 6.58
C LEU A 444 7.35 -13.97 7.53
N VAL A 445 8.53 -13.37 7.35
CA VAL A 445 9.70 -13.66 8.17
C VAL A 445 9.50 -13.15 9.61
N GLU A 446 8.98 -11.94 9.81
CA GLU A 446 8.77 -11.34 11.14
C GLU A 446 7.70 -12.06 11.98
N THR A 447 6.71 -12.68 11.34
CA THR A 447 5.65 -13.43 12.04
C THR A 447 6.01 -14.89 12.28
N ASP A 448 7.13 -15.39 11.71
CA ASP A 448 7.58 -16.77 11.86
C ASP A 448 8.27 -16.99 13.23
N ALA A 449 7.79 -17.97 13.98
CA ALA A 449 8.38 -18.40 15.25
C ALA A 449 9.82 -18.91 15.07
N ALA A 450 10.12 -19.56 13.93
CA ALA A 450 11.46 -20.01 13.58
C ALA A 450 12.41 -18.80 13.40
N PHE A 451 11.93 -17.73 12.78
CA PHE A 451 12.73 -16.51 12.61
C PHE A 451 13.00 -15.78 13.92
N SER A 452 12.01 -15.67 14.80
CA SER A 452 12.21 -15.11 16.14
C SER A 452 13.25 -15.90 16.95
N LYS A 453 13.27 -17.23 16.79
CA LYS A 453 14.27 -18.11 17.41
C LYS A 453 15.66 -17.91 16.77
N PHE A 454 15.71 -17.89 15.44
CA PHE A 454 16.91 -17.59 14.65
C PHE A 454 17.61 -16.31 15.12
N LEU A 455 16.89 -15.19 15.23
CA LEU A 455 17.46 -13.91 15.66
C LEU A 455 18.03 -13.96 17.07
N ARG A 456 17.37 -14.68 17.99
CA ARG A 456 17.90 -14.89 19.35
C ARG A 456 19.20 -15.70 19.31
N GLU A 457 19.20 -16.82 18.60
CA GLU A 457 20.36 -17.71 18.49
C GLU A 457 21.56 -17.05 17.81
N LEU A 458 21.32 -16.22 16.79
CA LEU A 458 22.35 -15.44 16.11
C LEU A 458 22.90 -14.36 17.05
N ARG A 459 22.04 -13.62 17.75
CA ARG A 459 22.47 -12.61 18.73
C ARG A 459 23.32 -13.22 19.83
N ASP A 460 22.94 -14.39 20.33
CA ASP A 460 23.69 -15.08 21.38
C ASP A 460 25.04 -15.59 20.87
N ALA A 461 25.11 -16.06 19.61
CA ALA A 461 26.37 -16.41 18.93
C ALA A 461 27.31 -15.21 18.82
N LEU A 462 26.79 -14.08 18.36
CA LEU A 462 27.57 -12.85 18.19
C LEU A 462 28.06 -12.30 19.53
N LYS A 463 27.26 -12.41 20.60
CA LYS A 463 27.69 -12.06 21.96
C LYS A 463 28.77 -12.98 22.51
N ALA A 464 28.75 -14.26 22.13
CA ALA A 464 29.80 -15.22 22.48
C ALA A 464 31.12 -14.97 21.73
N GLY A 465 31.11 -14.09 20.71
CA GLY A 465 32.28 -13.79 19.89
C GLY A 465 32.51 -14.82 18.78
N ASP A 466 31.47 -15.55 18.35
CA ASP A 466 31.57 -16.53 17.27
C ASP A 466 32.07 -15.86 15.98
N ASP A 467 33.16 -16.40 15.44
CA ASP A 467 33.71 -16.05 14.14
C ASP A 467 32.94 -16.75 12.99
N ASP A 468 33.32 -16.46 11.75
CA ASP A 468 32.64 -16.98 10.56
C ASP A 468 32.64 -18.52 10.52
N ARG A 469 33.71 -19.14 11.03
CA ARG A 469 33.86 -20.60 11.08
C ARG A 469 32.97 -21.21 12.16
N ALA A 470 32.87 -20.57 13.32
CA ALA A 470 31.98 -20.98 14.40
C ALA A 470 30.51 -20.84 13.97
N LEU A 471 30.13 -19.72 13.35
CA LEU A 471 28.79 -19.52 12.78
C LEU A 471 28.47 -20.58 11.72
N ALA A 472 29.44 -20.93 10.86
CA ALA A 472 29.24 -21.92 9.83
C ALA A 472 29.03 -23.35 10.36
N ALA A 473 29.62 -23.67 11.51
CA ALA A 473 29.49 -24.97 12.17
C ALA A 473 28.17 -25.14 12.95
N ARG A 474 27.49 -24.04 13.28
CA ARG A 474 26.20 -24.05 13.98
C ARG A 474 25.05 -24.31 13.01
N ARG A 475 24.09 -25.12 13.44
CA ARG A 475 22.79 -25.26 12.75
C ARG A 475 21.85 -24.19 13.27
N PHE A 476 21.31 -23.40 12.35
CA PHE A 476 20.27 -22.43 12.66
C PHE A 476 18.97 -22.87 11.99
N ASP A 477 17.85 -22.65 12.67
CA ASP A 477 16.52 -22.84 12.09
C ASP A 477 16.15 -21.59 11.29
N VAL A 478 16.39 -21.62 9.99
CA VAL A 478 16.28 -20.45 9.09
C VAL A 478 15.00 -20.52 8.25
N PRO A 479 14.39 -19.38 7.87
CA PRO A 479 13.17 -19.37 7.04
C PRO A 479 13.40 -19.99 5.66
N SER A 480 12.32 -20.48 5.04
CA SER A 480 12.32 -20.88 3.62
C SER A 480 12.12 -19.66 2.73
N ALA A 481 12.64 -19.70 1.50
CA ALA A 481 12.29 -18.71 0.49
C ALA A 481 10.82 -18.86 0.08
N ASP A 482 10.12 -17.73 -0.08
CA ASP A 482 8.80 -17.63 -0.71
C ASP A 482 8.98 -17.62 -2.23
N LEU A 483 8.25 -18.49 -2.93
CA LEU A 483 8.30 -18.63 -4.38
C LEU A 483 6.99 -18.18 -5.00
N ARG A 484 7.05 -17.31 -6.00
CA ARG A 484 5.87 -16.85 -6.75
C ARG A 484 6.12 -16.96 -8.25
N TYR A 485 5.05 -17.04 -9.02
CA TYR A 485 5.11 -17.01 -10.47
C TYR A 485 4.03 -16.09 -11.03
N GLY A 486 4.26 -15.62 -12.25
CA GLY A 486 3.35 -14.72 -12.95
C GLY A 486 3.88 -14.38 -14.33
N ARG A 487 3.44 -13.25 -14.88
CA ARG A 487 3.76 -12.82 -16.24
C ARG A 487 4.51 -11.51 -16.27
N ILE A 488 5.34 -11.39 -17.29
CA ILE A 488 6.00 -10.14 -17.64
C ILE A 488 5.01 -9.27 -18.41
N ASN A 489 4.69 -8.09 -17.86
CA ASN A 489 3.73 -7.18 -18.48
C ASN A 489 4.41 -6.29 -19.51
N ASN A 490 5.55 -5.71 -19.13
CA ASN A 490 6.28 -4.78 -19.97
C ASN A 490 7.76 -4.74 -19.59
N THR A 491 8.61 -4.31 -20.52
CA THR A 491 9.99 -3.92 -20.23
C THR A 491 10.13 -2.48 -20.67
N MET A 492 10.46 -1.59 -19.73
CA MET A 492 10.59 -0.15 -19.97
C MET A 492 12.07 0.21 -20.00
N SER A 493 12.44 1.03 -20.97
CA SER A 493 13.74 1.68 -21.05
C SER A 493 13.52 3.08 -21.59
N SER A 494 13.90 4.11 -20.83
CA SER A 494 13.53 5.49 -21.11
C SER A 494 14.59 6.27 -21.90
N GLY A 495 15.69 5.62 -22.31
CA GLY A 495 16.75 6.22 -23.13
C GLY A 495 18.17 5.90 -22.68
N ALA A 496 19.15 6.54 -23.32
CA ALA A 496 20.57 6.33 -23.03
C ALA A 496 20.92 6.82 -21.61
N GLY A 497 21.23 5.87 -20.71
CA GLY A 497 21.66 6.14 -19.33
C GLY A 497 20.68 5.71 -18.25
N GLU A 498 19.44 5.34 -18.60
CA GLU A 498 18.47 4.80 -17.64
C GLU A 498 18.50 3.27 -17.59
N THR A 499 18.30 2.72 -16.39
CA THR A 499 18.31 1.27 -16.17
C THR A 499 17.01 0.66 -16.71
N PRO A 500 17.07 -0.31 -17.63
CA PRO A 500 15.87 -0.98 -18.08
C PRO A 500 15.20 -1.69 -16.90
N VAL A 501 13.88 -1.56 -16.81
CA VAL A 501 13.06 -2.16 -15.75
C VAL A 501 12.01 -3.08 -16.36
N ILE A 502 11.82 -4.22 -15.71
CA ILE A 502 10.82 -5.22 -16.04
C ILE A 502 9.62 -4.98 -15.14
N VAL A 503 8.44 -4.78 -15.71
CA VAL A 503 7.17 -4.67 -15.00
C VAL A 503 6.47 -6.01 -15.07
N HIS A 504 5.97 -6.50 -13.93
CA HIS A 504 5.31 -7.79 -13.85
C HIS A 504 4.08 -7.77 -12.92
N ASP A 505 3.26 -8.82 -12.96
CA ASP A 505 2.03 -8.93 -12.16
C ASP A 505 2.23 -9.66 -10.81
N MET A 506 3.38 -10.29 -10.60
CA MET A 506 3.70 -10.98 -9.35
C MET A 506 3.72 -10.00 -8.18
N GLN A 507 3.04 -10.35 -7.08
CA GLN A 507 3.00 -9.54 -5.87
C GLN A 507 4.38 -9.50 -5.20
N VAL A 508 4.98 -8.32 -5.06
CA VAL A 508 6.26 -8.11 -4.37
C VAL A 508 6.00 -7.37 -3.07
N ALA A 509 6.59 -7.84 -1.98
CA ALA A 509 6.55 -7.18 -0.69
C ALA A 509 7.95 -6.72 -0.27
N HIS A 510 8.01 -5.86 0.75
CA HIS A 510 9.27 -5.52 1.40
C HIS A 510 9.99 -6.81 1.84
N GLY A 511 11.31 -6.91 1.60
CA GLY A 511 12.11 -8.13 1.82
C GLY A 511 12.37 -8.98 0.57
N ASN A 512 11.53 -8.90 -0.48
CA ASN A 512 11.80 -9.56 -1.77
C ASN A 512 12.85 -8.83 -2.62
N SER A 513 13.15 -7.57 -2.29
CA SER A 513 14.20 -6.79 -2.93
C SER A 513 15.53 -7.53 -2.92
N GLY A 514 16.18 -7.60 -4.09
CA GLY A 514 17.45 -8.28 -4.31
C GLY A 514 17.31 -9.76 -4.67
N GLY A 515 16.11 -10.34 -4.55
CA GLY A 515 15.82 -11.70 -4.97
C GLY A 515 15.79 -11.87 -6.50
N PRO A 516 15.97 -13.09 -7.02
CA PRO A 516 16.02 -13.34 -8.45
C PRO A 516 14.62 -13.32 -9.08
N LEU A 517 14.55 -12.81 -10.32
CA LEU A 517 13.48 -13.08 -11.28
C LEU A 517 14.04 -13.99 -12.36
N VAL A 518 13.47 -15.19 -12.52
CA VAL A 518 13.94 -16.21 -13.47
C VAL A 518 12.88 -16.57 -14.51
N ASP A 519 13.34 -16.96 -15.69
CA ASP A 519 12.48 -17.56 -16.72
C ASP A 519 12.10 -19.02 -16.38
N ALA A 520 11.25 -19.63 -17.21
CA ALA A 520 10.84 -21.03 -17.05
C ALA A 520 11.98 -22.05 -17.22
N CYS A 521 13.14 -21.62 -17.73
CA CYS A 521 14.34 -22.44 -17.86
C CYS A 521 15.27 -22.29 -16.64
N GLY A 522 14.88 -21.48 -15.64
CA GLY A 522 15.65 -21.26 -14.43
C GLY A 522 16.80 -20.26 -14.57
N ARG A 523 16.77 -19.43 -15.60
CA ARG A 523 17.84 -18.44 -15.86
C ARG A 523 17.39 -17.06 -15.41
N LEU A 524 18.32 -16.29 -14.88
CA LEU A 524 18.05 -14.97 -14.34
C LEU A 524 17.70 -13.99 -15.46
N GLY A 525 16.49 -13.43 -15.39
CA GLY A 525 16.00 -12.36 -16.27
C GLY A 525 16.01 -10.98 -15.61
N GLY A 526 16.05 -10.90 -14.28
CA GLY A 526 16.16 -9.64 -13.55
C GLY A 526 16.35 -9.79 -12.05
N VAL A 527 16.51 -8.66 -11.36
CA VAL A 527 16.65 -8.58 -9.90
C VAL A 527 15.47 -7.81 -9.33
N ASN A 528 14.69 -8.45 -8.46
CA ASN A 528 13.48 -7.85 -7.91
C ASN A 528 13.79 -6.59 -7.12
N THR A 529 12.95 -5.56 -7.28
CA THR A 529 13.04 -4.32 -6.52
C THR A 529 11.65 -3.70 -6.39
N LEU A 530 11.49 -2.68 -5.55
CA LEU A 530 10.27 -1.89 -5.52
C LEU A 530 10.57 -0.51 -6.09
N PHE A 531 9.81 -0.10 -7.09
CA PHE A 531 9.91 1.24 -7.68
C PHE A 531 8.68 2.05 -7.31
N PHE A 532 8.92 3.15 -6.62
CA PHE A 532 7.93 4.17 -6.32
C PHE A 532 8.01 5.20 -7.44
N ALA A 533 7.05 5.17 -8.36
CA ALA A 533 6.99 6.15 -9.45
C ALA A 533 6.52 7.52 -8.92
N ASP A 534 5.69 7.53 -7.87
CA ASP A 534 5.18 8.68 -7.12
C ASP A 534 4.71 8.23 -5.72
N GLU A 535 4.32 9.14 -4.82
CA GLU A 535 3.78 8.85 -3.47
C GLU A 535 2.58 7.89 -3.43
N HIS A 536 1.95 7.61 -4.59
CA HIS A 536 0.70 6.85 -4.68
C HIS A 536 0.76 5.66 -5.67
N GLN A 537 1.89 5.41 -6.33
CA GLN A 537 2.03 4.30 -7.29
C GLN A 537 3.28 3.45 -7.00
N VAL A 538 3.05 2.28 -6.43
CA VAL A 538 4.05 1.22 -6.26
C VAL A 538 3.92 0.25 -7.42
N GLY A 539 4.94 0.19 -8.28
CA GLY A 539 5.01 -0.82 -9.34
C GLY A 539 5.77 -2.06 -8.88
N ASN A 540 5.22 -3.25 -9.14
CA ASN A 540 5.98 -4.50 -9.05
C ASN A 540 6.98 -4.55 -10.20
N VAL A 541 8.26 -4.37 -9.89
CA VAL A 541 9.31 -4.29 -10.91
C VAL A 541 10.54 -5.12 -10.57
N ALA A 542 11.33 -5.41 -11.59
CA ALA A 542 12.68 -5.92 -11.45
C ALA A 542 13.63 -5.08 -12.30
N LEU A 543 14.87 -4.91 -11.84
CA LEU A 543 15.93 -4.36 -12.67
C LEU A 543 16.34 -5.42 -13.71
N ASP A 544 16.43 -5.04 -14.97
CA ASP A 544 16.69 -5.97 -16.06
C ASP A 544 18.12 -6.54 -15.98
N VAL A 545 18.27 -7.84 -16.28
CA VAL A 545 19.56 -8.56 -16.24
C VAL A 545 20.65 -7.92 -17.10
N THR A 546 20.31 -7.21 -18.17
CA THR A 546 21.29 -6.50 -19.01
C THR A 546 22.11 -5.49 -18.20
N SER A 547 21.45 -4.72 -17.32
CA SER A 547 22.13 -3.77 -16.44
C SER A 547 23.00 -4.44 -15.38
N LEU A 548 22.60 -5.62 -14.89
CA LEU A 548 23.40 -6.43 -13.99
C LEU A 548 24.65 -6.97 -14.70
N LYS A 549 24.51 -7.49 -15.93
CA LYS A 549 25.66 -7.96 -16.74
C LYS A 549 26.69 -6.85 -16.94
N THR A 550 26.24 -5.63 -17.25
CA THR A 550 27.13 -4.46 -17.37
C THR A 550 27.85 -4.18 -16.05
N PHE A 551 27.11 -4.10 -14.94
CA PHE A 551 27.70 -3.85 -13.62
C PHE A 551 28.75 -4.90 -13.22
N LEU A 552 28.46 -6.19 -13.39
CA LEU A 552 29.40 -7.27 -13.07
C LEU A 552 30.64 -7.22 -13.96
N THR A 553 30.47 -6.91 -15.25
CA THR A 553 31.59 -6.76 -16.20
C THR A 553 32.48 -5.57 -15.82
N ASP A 554 31.90 -4.41 -15.50
CA ASP A 554 32.63 -3.21 -15.09
C ASP A 554 33.43 -3.43 -13.80
N LYS A 555 32.88 -4.24 -12.88
CA LYS A 555 33.53 -4.62 -11.62
C LYS A 555 34.47 -5.82 -11.75
N ARG A 556 34.61 -6.40 -12.96
CA ARG A 556 35.44 -7.59 -13.26
C ARG A 556 35.04 -8.82 -12.43
N ILE A 557 33.75 -8.99 -12.20
CA ILE A 557 33.18 -10.13 -11.47
C ILE A 557 32.70 -11.16 -12.48
N GLY A 558 33.20 -12.39 -12.36
CA GLY A 558 32.84 -13.49 -13.26
C GLY A 558 31.43 -14.00 -13.03
N PHE A 559 30.69 -14.25 -14.12
CA PHE A 559 29.35 -14.85 -14.09
C PHE A 559 29.17 -15.82 -15.26
N ALA A 560 28.28 -16.79 -15.11
CA ALA A 560 27.87 -17.69 -16.20
C ALA A 560 26.67 -17.10 -16.94
N GLY A 561 26.79 -16.92 -18.26
CA GLY A 561 25.70 -16.46 -19.12
C GLY A 561 25.02 -17.60 -19.90
N ASP A 562 23.72 -17.46 -20.16
CA ASP A 562 22.96 -18.35 -21.04
C ASP A 562 21.81 -17.59 -21.75
N ASP A 563 22.13 -17.00 -22.90
CA ASP A 563 21.19 -16.21 -23.71
C ASP A 563 20.38 -17.06 -24.70
N THR A 564 20.39 -18.39 -24.56
CA THR A 564 19.57 -19.24 -25.44
C THR A 564 18.08 -18.93 -25.25
N PRO A 565 17.22 -18.95 -26.29
CA PRO A 565 15.79 -18.76 -26.08
C PRO A 565 15.20 -19.85 -25.17
N CYS A 566 14.46 -19.47 -24.13
CA CYS A 566 13.72 -20.46 -23.33
C CYS A 566 12.52 -20.91 -24.16
N ALA A 567 12.67 -22.01 -24.89
CA ALA A 567 11.54 -22.62 -25.58
C ALA A 567 10.60 -23.21 -24.51
N SER A 568 9.37 -22.71 -24.44
CA SER A 568 8.27 -23.47 -23.84
C SER A 568 8.26 -24.86 -24.48
N ALA A 569 8.33 -25.91 -23.68
CA ALA A 569 8.31 -27.28 -24.18
C ALA A 569 7.22 -27.43 -25.27
N PRO A 570 7.54 -27.96 -26.46
CA PRO A 570 6.51 -28.25 -27.44
C PRO A 570 5.50 -29.21 -26.78
N PRO A 571 4.18 -29.07 -27.02
CA PRO A 571 3.22 -30.04 -26.55
C PRO A 571 3.67 -31.41 -27.06
N ALA A 572 3.82 -32.37 -26.14
CA ALA A 572 4.27 -33.71 -26.46
C ALA A 572 3.51 -34.21 -27.67
N SER A 573 4.21 -34.39 -28.79
CA SER A 573 3.61 -34.97 -29.98
C SER A 573 3.12 -36.35 -29.58
N ALA A 574 1.81 -36.54 -29.57
CA ALA A 574 1.22 -37.86 -29.42
C ALA A 574 1.77 -38.72 -30.56
N ALA A 575 2.72 -39.60 -30.24
CA ALA A 575 3.15 -40.63 -31.16
C ALA A 575 1.90 -41.44 -31.54
N ARG A 576 1.61 -41.48 -32.84
CA ARG A 576 0.53 -42.27 -33.44
C ARG A 576 0.73 -43.75 -33.21
#